data_AF-A0A937N450-F1
#
_entry.id   AF-A0A937N450-F1
#
_cell.length_a   1.000
_cell.length_b   1.000
_cell.length_c   1.000
_cell.angle_alpha   90.00
_cell.angle_beta   90.00
_cell.angle_gamma   90.00
#
_symmetry.space_group_name_H-M   'P 1'
#
loop_
_entity.id
_entity.type
_entity.pdbx_description
1 polymer ?
#
loop_
_entity_poly.entity_id
_entity_poly.type
_entity_poly.pdbx_seq_one_letter_code
_entity_poly.pdbx_strand_id
1 'polypeptide(L)'
;GDGKGREHLDLTFRPSADSGSYTEPYVTLTLGTERVHSGGFTRGCDGGVAGSLLPMVYPLRPEDDRTLPPMTAMSYNSKLVENATSGKHHEVEVDTLSARKLIAWVDLLCPYWNENDIRSIPDPDASDPFFANSSYPPRTPGVRPFADSPYPPRMQNAPIVNRAFCQDEFPTQADRLRQ
;
A
#
# COMPACT_ATOMS: atom_id res chain seq x y z
N GLY A 1 -15.59 15.99 10.03
CA GLY A 1 -16.14 17.22 10.64
C GLY A 1 -17.38 17.63 9.87
N ASP A 2 -18.22 18.49 10.43
CA ASP A 2 -19.56 18.80 9.88
C ASP A 2 -19.60 20.07 9.00
N GLY A 3 -18.48 20.41 8.37
CA GLY A 3 -18.37 21.58 7.50
C GLY A 3 -18.96 21.35 6.10
N LYS A 4 -19.33 22.45 5.41
CA LYS A 4 -19.92 22.42 4.05
C LYS A 4 -19.08 21.68 3.00
N GLY A 5 -17.75 21.67 3.16
CA GLY A 5 -16.84 20.94 2.26
C GLY A 5 -17.09 19.43 2.21
N ARG A 6 -17.76 18.86 3.23
CA ARG A 6 -18.13 17.44 3.30
C ARG A 6 -19.06 17.02 2.16
N GLU A 7 -19.86 17.94 1.62
CA GLU A 7 -20.73 17.68 0.46
C GLU A 7 -19.93 17.35 -0.81
N HIS A 8 -18.67 17.80 -0.88
CA HIS A 8 -17.78 17.56 -2.02
C HIS A 8 -16.77 16.45 -1.73
N LEU A 9 -16.24 16.38 -0.51
CA LEU A 9 -15.27 15.35 -0.10
C LEU A 9 -15.43 15.02 1.39
N ASP A 10 -16.00 13.86 1.68
CA ASP A 10 -16.17 13.38 3.06
C ASP A 10 -14.96 12.58 3.53
N LEU A 11 -14.08 13.23 4.29
CA LEU A 11 -12.89 12.60 4.90
C LEU A 11 -13.17 11.90 6.24
N THR A 12 -14.45 11.63 6.59
CA THR A 12 -14.78 10.86 7.79
C THR A 12 -14.26 9.43 7.65
N PHE A 13 -13.43 8.99 8.59
CA PHE A 13 -12.89 7.63 8.60
C PHE A 13 -14.01 6.61 8.68
N ARG A 14 -14.04 5.73 7.68
CA ARG A 14 -14.99 4.63 7.54
C ARG A 14 -14.35 3.51 6.74
N PRO A 15 -14.80 2.25 6.89
CA PRO A 15 -14.34 1.16 6.05
C PRO A 15 -14.55 1.48 4.57
N SER A 16 -13.57 1.17 3.73
CA SER A 16 -13.76 1.18 2.28
C SER A 16 -14.61 -0.02 1.87
N ALA A 17 -15.56 0.20 0.96
CA ALA A 17 -16.36 -0.89 0.39
C ALA A 17 -15.57 -1.70 -0.65
N ASP A 18 -14.50 -1.13 -1.18
CA ASP A 18 -13.83 -1.56 -2.41
C ASP A 18 -12.30 -1.79 -2.26
N SER A 19 -11.73 -1.46 -1.10
CA SER A 19 -10.29 -1.52 -0.83
C SER A 19 -9.99 -2.16 0.53
N GLY A 20 -10.76 -3.19 0.89
CA GLY A 20 -10.53 -4.08 2.03
C GLY A 20 -10.11 -3.35 3.31
N SER A 21 -8.83 -3.51 3.68
CA SER A 21 -8.25 -3.01 4.93
C SER A 21 -7.97 -1.50 4.97
N TYR A 22 -8.12 -0.77 3.86
CA TYR A 22 -7.92 0.68 3.84
C TYR A 22 -9.21 1.43 4.15
N THR A 23 -9.10 2.57 4.85
CA THR A 23 -10.27 3.43 5.10
C THR A 23 -10.67 4.20 3.84
N GLU A 24 -11.96 4.43 3.64
CA GLU A 24 -12.46 5.07 2.42
C GLU A 24 -11.78 6.41 2.10
N PRO A 25 -11.58 7.36 3.06
CA PRO A 25 -10.96 8.63 2.72
C PRO A 25 -9.55 8.45 2.16
N TYR A 26 -8.80 7.53 2.74
CA TYR A 26 -7.46 7.19 2.27
C TYR A 26 -7.51 6.68 0.82
N VAL A 27 -8.43 5.78 0.51
CA VAL A 27 -8.57 5.20 -0.83
C VAL A 27 -8.96 6.27 -1.84
N THR A 28 -9.87 7.18 -1.47
CA THR A 28 -10.27 8.31 -2.32
C THR A 28 -9.12 9.28 -2.58
N LEU A 29 -8.31 9.60 -1.57
CA LEU A 29 -7.16 10.48 -1.74
C LEU A 29 -6.07 9.87 -2.64
N THR A 30 -5.92 8.55 -2.62
CA THR A 30 -4.79 7.84 -3.26
C THR A 30 -5.13 7.17 -4.60
N LEU A 31 -6.38 6.79 -4.83
CA LEU A 31 -6.82 6.10 -6.05
C LEU A 31 -7.85 6.91 -6.86
N GLY A 32 -8.41 7.98 -6.29
CA GLY A 32 -9.47 8.77 -6.91
C GLY A 32 -10.86 8.16 -6.72
N THR A 33 -11.91 8.85 -7.17
CA THR A 33 -13.31 8.45 -6.98
C THR A 33 -13.82 7.44 -8.01
N GLU A 34 -13.22 7.37 -9.21
CA GLU A 34 -13.64 6.50 -10.31
C GLU A 34 -12.91 5.14 -10.31
N ARG A 35 -12.70 4.58 -9.12
CA ARG A 35 -11.93 3.35 -8.91
C ARG A 35 -12.81 2.10 -8.89
N VAL A 36 -12.29 1.00 -9.42
CA VAL A 36 -12.91 -0.33 -9.37
C VAL A 36 -11.84 -1.36 -8.99
N HIS A 37 -12.17 -2.28 -8.08
CA HIS A 37 -11.30 -3.41 -7.76
C HIS A 37 -11.75 -4.66 -8.53
N SER A 38 -10.86 -5.23 -9.34
CA SER A 38 -11.13 -6.44 -10.12
C SER A 38 -9.96 -7.41 -9.99
N GLY A 39 -10.19 -8.56 -9.37
CA GLY A 39 -9.21 -9.66 -9.32
C GLY A 39 -7.88 -9.30 -8.67
N GLY A 40 -7.87 -8.41 -7.68
CA GLY A 40 -6.65 -7.95 -7.00
C GLY A 40 -5.99 -6.71 -7.61
N PHE A 41 -6.47 -6.23 -8.77
CA PHE A 41 -5.97 -5.03 -9.43
C PHE A 41 -6.97 -3.88 -9.35
N THR A 42 -6.43 -2.67 -9.27
CA THR A 42 -7.20 -1.43 -9.38
C THR A 42 -7.43 -1.08 -10.84
N ARG A 43 -8.63 -0.61 -11.19
CA ARG A 43 -9.03 -0.18 -12.53
C ARG A 43 -9.65 1.21 -12.45
N GLY A 44 -9.43 2.01 -13.49
CA GLY A 44 -9.99 3.37 -13.59
C GLY A 44 -9.40 4.38 -12.60
N CYS A 45 -8.28 4.05 -11.97
CA CYS A 45 -7.65 4.90 -10.96
C CYS A 45 -6.65 5.86 -11.61
N ASP A 46 -6.57 7.09 -11.11
CA ASP A 46 -5.68 8.15 -11.59
C ASP A 46 -4.62 8.59 -10.56
N GLY A 47 -4.62 7.97 -9.38
CA GLY A 47 -3.73 8.32 -8.28
C GLY A 47 -4.34 9.34 -7.30
N GLY A 48 -5.60 9.75 -7.52
CA GLY A 48 -6.32 10.71 -6.70
C GLY A 48 -5.61 12.06 -6.58
N VAL A 49 -5.98 12.84 -5.57
CA VAL A 49 -5.35 14.15 -5.31
C VAL A 49 -3.94 14.01 -4.73
N ALA A 50 -3.61 12.85 -4.13
CA ALA A 50 -2.26 12.58 -3.67
C ALA A 50 -1.26 12.45 -4.84
N GLY A 51 -1.73 12.10 -6.03
CA GLY A 51 -0.88 11.85 -7.19
C GLY A 51 -0.06 10.57 -7.04
N SER A 52 -0.64 9.56 -6.39
CA SER A 52 0.02 8.27 -6.15
C SER A 52 0.47 7.65 -7.46
N LEU A 53 1.68 7.09 -7.48
CA LEU A 53 2.10 6.27 -8.60
C LEU A 53 1.43 4.91 -8.48
N LEU A 54 0.67 4.55 -9.51
CA LEU A 54 -0.10 3.31 -9.53
C LEU A 54 0.54 2.33 -10.51
N PRO A 55 1.45 1.45 -10.03
CA PRO A 55 1.97 0.38 -10.87
C PRO A 55 0.84 -0.59 -11.20
N MET A 56 0.69 -0.95 -12.48
CA MET A 56 -0.22 -1.99 -12.94
C MET A 56 -1.72 -1.74 -12.75
N VAL A 57 -2.20 -0.52 -13.01
CA VAL A 57 -3.65 -0.25 -13.14
C VAL A 57 -4.19 -0.98 -14.37
N TYR A 58 -5.34 -1.66 -14.23
CA TYR A 58 -5.97 -2.38 -15.34
C TYR A 58 -6.89 -1.47 -16.18
N PRO A 59 -6.94 -1.62 -17.52
CA PRO A 59 -6.11 -2.49 -18.35
C PRO A 59 -4.66 -2.02 -18.36
N LEU A 60 -3.71 -2.96 -18.32
CA LEU A 60 -2.29 -2.66 -18.42
C LEU A 60 -2.00 -1.98 -19.76
N ARG A 61 -1.38 -0.80 -19.73
CA ARG A 61 -0.95 -0.08 -20.94
C ARG A 61 0.57 0.02 -20.97
N PRO A 62 1.22 -0.01 -22.15
CA PRO A 62 2.67 0.18 -22.25
C PRO A 62 3.17 1.50 -21.65
N GLU A 63 2.32 2.52 -21.55
CA GLU A 63 2.63 3.79 -20.89
C GLU A 63 2.83 3.64 -19.38
N ASP A 64 2.14 2.70 -18.74
CA ASP A 64 2.16 2.49 -17.29
C ASP A 64 3.47 1.81 -16.82
N ASP A 65 4.18 1.15 -17.73
CA ASP A 65 5.48 0.50 -17.48
C ASP A 65 6.70 1.40 -17.78
N ARG A 66 6.48 2.67 -18.14
CA ARG A 66 7.57 3.60 -18.47
C ARG A 66 8.18 4.22 -17.22
N THR A 67 9.49 4.42 -17.27
CA THR A 67 10.17 5.30 -16.32
C THR A 67 9.59 6.71 -16.44
N LEU A 68 9.05 7.23 -15.34
CA LEU A 68 8.56 8.60 -15.30
C LEU A 68 9.70 9.60 -15.40
N PRO A 69 9.53 10.72 -16.11
CA PRO A 69 10.54 11.76 -16.12
C PRO A 69 10.83 12.28 -14.70
N PRO A 70 12.05 12.76 -14.42
CA PRO A 70 12.36 13.36 -13.13
C PRO A 70 11.40 14.51 -12.82
N MET A 71 10.97 14.61 -11.56
CA MET A 71 10.17 15.74 -11.07
C MET A 71 8.83 15.93 -11.81
N THR A 72 8.17 14.86 -12.25
CA THR A 72 6.81 14.96 -12.84
C THR A 72 5.71 14.31 -12.00
N ALA A 73 6.08 13.70 -10.87
CA ALA A 73 5.15 12.96 -10.02
C ALA A 73 5.53 13.10 -8.54
N MET A 74 4.83 12.35 -7.67
CA MET A 74 5.05 12.33 -6.21
C MET A 74 4.79 13.70 -5.59
N SER A 75 5.41 14.01 -4.44
CA SER A 75 5.15 15.25 -3.70
C SER A 75 5.32 16.51 -4.55
N TYR A 76 6.24 16.50 -5.52
CA TYR A 76 6.51 17.64 -6.40
C TYR A 76 5.29 18.07 -7.22
N ASN A 77 4.45 17.13 -7.63
CA ASN A 77 3.27 17.39 -8.48
C ASN A 77 1.96 16.96 -7.78
N SER A 78 1.98 16.79 -6.46
CA SER A 78 0.83 16.35 -5.68
C SER A 78 -0.10 17.51 -5.36
N LYS A 79 -1.34 17.47 -5.86
CA LYS A 79 -2.37 18.46 -5.52
C LYS A 79 -2.68 18.49 -4.03
N LEU A 80 -2.60 17.34 -3.36
CA LEU A 80 -2.79 17.24 -1.91
C LEU A 80 -1.72 18.03 -1.15
N VAL A 81 -0.46 17.89 -1.54
CA VAL A 81 0.65 18.67 -0.95
C VAL A 81 0.44 20.16 -1.25
N GLU A 82 0.20 20.53 -2.52
CA GLU A 82 -0.02 21.92 -2.91
C GLU A 82 -1.17 22.57 -2.12
N ASN A 83 -2.31 21.89 -2.00
CA ASN A 83 -3.47 22.39 -1.27
C ASN A 83 -3.18 22.56 0.23
N ALA A 84 -2.40 21.65 0.82
CA ALA A 84 -2.10 21.69 2.25
C ALA A 84 -1.02 22.73 2.61
N THR A 85 -0.07 23.01 1.70
CA THR A 85 1.15 23.78 2.03
C THR A 85 1.25 25.13 1.34
N SER A 86 0.37 25.48 0.40
CA SER A 86 0.51 26.74 -0.35
C SER A 86 -0.19 27.94 0.28
N GLY A 87 -1.11 27.73 1.22
CA GLY A 87 -1.99 28.78 1.74
C GLY A 87 -3.04 29.27 0.72
N LYS A 88 -3.07 28.74 -0.51
CA LYS A 88 -4.00 29.19 -1.57
C LYS A 88 -5.34 28.47 -1.53
N HIS A 89 -5.36 27.25 -1.01
CA HIS A 89 -6.57 26.44 -0.94
C HIS A 89 -7.31 26.72 0.37
N HIS A 90 -8.34 27.57 0.29
CA HIS A 90 -9.16 28.01 1.45
C HIS A 90 -8.38 28.74 2.55
N GLU A 91 -7.28 29.40 2.21
CA GLU A 91 -6.45 30.15 3.17
C GLU A 91 -5.90 29.27 4.31
N VAL A 92 -5.79 27.95 4.05
CA VAL A 92 -5.22 26.98 4.99
C VAL A 92 -3.79 26.65 4.57
N GLU A 93 -2.88 26.70 5.55
CA GLU A 93 -1.51 26.25 5.42
C GLU A 93 -1.13 25.46 6.68
N VAL A 94 -0.64 24.24 6.49
CA VAL A 94 -0.18 23.40 7.60
C VAL A 94 1.20 23.83 8.09
N ASP A 95 1.54 23.52 9.35
CA ASP A 95 2.87 23.80 9.87
C ASP A 95 3.97 23.00 9.14
N THR A 96 5.22 23.47 9.24
CA THR A 96 6.39 22.89 8.57
C THR A 96 6.59 21.40 8.85
N LEU A 97 6.32 20.91 10.07
CA LEU A 97 6.50 19.50 10.41
C LEU A 97 5.40 18.67 9.74
N SER A 98 4.16 19.12 9.80
CA SER A 98 3.03 18.47 9.12
C SER A 98 3.21 18.44 7.61
N ALA A 99 3.68 19.54 7.01
CA ALA A 99 4.02 19.61 5.59
C ALA A 99 5.05 18.54 5.19
N ARG A 100 6.15 18.41 5.97
CA ARG A 100 7.19 17.41 5.72
C ARG A 100 6.69 15.97 5.87
N LYS A 101 5.81 15.71 6.85
CA LYS A 101 5.18 14.40 7.02
C LYS A 101 4.31 14.04 5.82
N LEU A 102 3.53 15.00 5.32
CA LEU A 102 2.68 14.80 4.14
C LEU A 102 3.53 14.54 2.89
N ILE A 103 4.58 15.34 2.66
CA ILE A 103 5.55 15.13 1.57
C ILE A 103 6.15 13.73 1.65
N ALA A 104 6.67 13.34 2.82
CA ALA A 104 7.27 12.02 3.00
C ALA A 104 6.27 10.88 2.78
N TRP A 105 5.02 11.05 3.21
CA TRP A 105 3.97 10.06 2.99
C TRP A 105 3.64 9.89 1.49
N VAL A 106 3.52 10.99 0.74
CA VAL A 106 3.34 10.93 -0.73
C VAL A 106 4.58 10.30 -1.40
N ASP A 107 5.78 10.69 -0.99
CA ASP A 107 7.03 10.20 -1.58
C ASP A 107 7.31 8.72 -1.26
N LEU A 108 6.64 8.16 -0.25
CA LEU A 108 6.61 6.73 0.06
C LEU A 108 5.45 6.01 -0.66
N LEU A 109 4.97 6.59 -1.76
CA LEU A 109 3.93 6.09 -2.67
C LEU A 109 2.51 6.11 -2.13
N CYS A 110 2.28 6.73 -0.96
CA CYS A 110 1.01 6.81 -0.26
C CYS A 110 0.54 5.58 0.57
N PRO A 111 0.99 4.31 0.44
CA PRO A 111 0.61 3.27 1.38
C PRO A 111 1.42 3.34 2.66
N TYR A 112 0.68 3.36 3.76
CA TYR A 112 1.25 3.07 5.06
C TYR A 112 0.28 2.20 5.85
N TRP A 113 0.53 0.89 5.85
CA TRP A 113 0.17 0.06 6.98
C TRP A 113 1.27 0.21 8.01
N ASN A 114 0.90 0.58 9.23
CA ASN A 114 1.86 0.52 10.31
C ASN A 114 2.15 -0.96 10.64
N GLU A 115 3.19 -1.22 11.43
CA GLU A 115 3.59 -2.59 11.76
C GLU A 115 2.44 -3.41 12.37
N ASN A 116 1.63 -2.82 13.25
CA ASN A 116 0.50 -3.52 13.87
C ASN A 116 -0.57 -3.90 12.85
N ASP A 117 -0.84 -3.02 11.88
CA ASP A 117 -1.79 -3.30 10.80
C ASP A 117 -1.31 -4.49 9.97
N ILE A 118 -0.02 -4.53 9.60
CA ILE A 118 0.56 -5.66 8.86
C ILE A 118 0.47 -6.95 9.68
N ARG A 119 0.79 -6.89 10.98
CA ARG A 119 0.74 -8.05 11.88
C ARG A 119 -0.68 -8.54 12.17
N SER A 120 -1.69 -7.71 11.94
CA SER A 120 -3.09 -8.12 12.09
C SER A 120 -3.62 -8.90 10.88
N ILE A 121 -2.87 -8.93 9.77
CA ILE A 121 -3.22 -9.70 8.58
C ILE A 121 -2.82 -11.16 8.81
N PRO A 122 -3.76 -12.12 8.72
CA PRO A 122 -3.43 -13.53 8.84
C PRO A 122 -2.34 -13.94 7.85
N ASP A 123 -1.46 -14.85 8.28
CA ASP A 123 -0.53 -15.47 7.35
C ASP A 123 -1.31 -16.17 6.22
N PRO A 124 -0.80 -16.16 4.98
CA PRO A 124 -1.48 -16.80 3.86
C PRO A 124 -1.68 -18.30 4.11
N ASP A 125 -2.88 -18.79 3.85
CA ASP A 125 -3.19 -20.21 3.95
C ASP A 125 -2.47 -20.97 2.83
N ALA A 126 -1.50 -21.81 3.18
CA ALA A 126 -0.74 -22.64 2.22
C ALA A 126 -1.61 -23.67 1.47
N SER A 127 -2.88 -23.83 1.85
CA SER A 127 -3.87 -24.65 1.15
C SER A 127 -4.76 -23.88 0.17
N ASP A 128 -4.65 -22.54 0.12
CA ASP A 128 -5.45 -21.72 -0.80
C ASP A 128 -5.19 -22.12 -2.27
N PRO A 129 -6.25 -22.22 -3.11
CA PRO A 129 -6.14 -22.56 -4.53
C PRO A 129 -5.18 -21.66 -5.33
N PHE A 130 -5.02 -20.39 -4.94
CA PHE A 130 -4.05 -19.47 -5.53
C PHE A 130 -2.62 -20.02 -5.45
N PHE A 131 -2.27 -20.65 -4.32
CA PHE A 131 -0.95 -21.24 -4.10
C PHE A 131 -0.81 -22.64 -4.69
N ALA A 132 -1.91 -23.37 -4.88
CA ALA A 132 -1.92 -24.66 -5.55
C ALA A 132 -1.65 -24.53 -7.07
N ASN A 133 -2.12 -23.44 -7.68
CA ASN A 133 -2.02 -23.16 -9.12
C ASN A 133 -0.87 -22.22 -9.49
N SER A 134 0.11 -22.04 -8.60
CA SER A 134 1.27 -21.20 -8.90
C SER A 134 2.06 -21.77 -10.08
N SER A 135 2.38 -20.92 -11.06
CA SER A 135 3.25 -21.29 -12.19
C SER A 135 4.71 -21.52 -11.79
N TYR A 136 5.08 -21.22 -10.53
CA TYR A 136 6.42 -21.51 -10.01
C TYR A 136 6.53 -23.01 -9.70
N PRO A 137 7.55 -23.71 -10.22
CA PRO A 137 7.74 -25.12 -9.91
C PRO A 137 8.09 -25.29 -8.42
N PRO A 138 7.51 -26.29 -7.73
CA PRO A 138 7.93 -26.62 -6.37
C PRO A 138 9.37 -27.16 -6.40
N ARG A 139 10.16 -26.89 -5.37
CA ARG A 139 11.52 -27.44 -5.22
C ARG A 139 11.48 -28.94 -4.89
N THR A 140 10.39 -29.42 -4.30
CA THR A 140 10.11 -30.79 -3.89
C THR A 140 8.98 -31.35 -4.76
N PRO A 141 9.24 -32.40 -5.56
CA PRO A 141 8.21 -33.03 -6.39
C PRO A 141 7.01 -33.51 -5.56
N GLY A 142 5.80 -33.10 -5.94
CA GLY A 142 4.55 -33.47 -5.26
C GLY A 142 4.15 -32.58 -4.09
N VAL A 143 4.93 -31.55 -3.74
CA VAL A 143 4.58 -30.54 -2.74
C VAL A 143 4.06 -29.28 -3.45
N ARG A 144 3.11 -28.55 -2.85
CA ARG A 144 2.62 -27.28 -3.42
C ARG A 144 3.74 -26.23 -3.46
N PRO A 145 3.89 -25.44 -4.53
CA PRO A 145 5.01 -24.49 -4.73
C PRO A 145 5.29 -23.55 -3.56
N PHE A 146 4.25 -23.04 -2.91
CA PHE A 146 4.39 -22.11 -1.80
C PHE A 146 4.64 -22.78 -0.44
N ALA A 147 4.15 -24.01 -0.26
CA ALA A 147 4.42 -24.80 0.95
C ALA A 147 5.89 -25.23 1.05
N ASP A 148 6.60 -25.20 -0.07
CA ASP A 148 8.02 -25.56 -0.20
C ASP A 148 8.93 -24.34 -0.44
N SER A 149 8.38 -23.12 -0.34
CA SER A 149 9.21 -21.92 -0.24
C SER A 149 9.97 -22.00 1.09
N PRO A 150 11.31 -21.83 1.11
CA PRO A 150 12.05 -21.69 2.38
C PRO A 150 11.61 -20.44 3.16
N TYR A 151 10.89 -19.53 2.50
CA TYR A 151 10.37 -18.29 3.06
C TYR A 151 8.91 -18.09 2.60
N PRO A 152 7.94 -18.83 3.16
CA PRO A 152 6.54 -18.49 2.93
C PRO A 152 6.35 -17.05 3.43
N PRO A 153 5.67 -16.17 2.68
CA PRO A 153 5.40 -14.83 3.15
C PRO A 153 4.54 -14.93 4.41
N ARG A 154 5.08 -14.46 5.53
CA ARG A 154 4.36 -14.31 6.79
C ARG A 154 4.07 -12.83 6.99
N MET A 155 2.87 -12.50 7.45
CA MET A 155 2.47 -11.16 7.81
C MET A 155 2.36 -11.08 9.34
N GLN A 156 1.50 -11.89 9.94
CA GLN A 156 1.27 -11.94 11.38
C GLN A 156 2.50 -12.47 12.14
N ASN A 157 3.05 -13.60 11.70
CA ASN A 157 4.14 -14.28 12.39
C ASN A 157 5.53 -13.97 11.78
N ALA A 158 5.65 -12.85 11.05
CA ALA A 158 6.94 -12.41 10.54
C ALA A 158 7.88 -12.03 11.70
N PRO A 159 9.11 -12.55 11.75
CA PRO A 159 10.09 -12.13 12.76
C PRO A 159 10.52 -10.68 12.52
N ILE A 160 10.67 -9.91 13.60
CA ILE A 160 11.34 -8.61 13.50
C ILE A 160 12.81 -8.87 13.26
N VAL A 161 13.35 -8.32 12.18
CA VAL A 161 14.80 -8.34 11.94
C VAL A 161 15.40 -7.12 12.60
N ASN A 162 16.27 -7.35 13.59
CA ASN A 162 17.10 -6.29 14.14
C ASN A 162 18.05 -5.80 13.04
N ARG A 163 17.73 -4.62 12.49
CA ARG A 163 18.43 -4.04 11.34
C ARG A 163 19.91 -3.77 11.59
N ALA A 164 20.34 -3.63 12.84
CA ALA A 164 21.75 -3.41 13.16
C ALA A 164 22.60 -4.68 12.99
N PHE A 165 21.98 -5.86 13.11
CA PHE A 165 22.68 -7.15 13.09
C PHE A 165 22.19 -8.09 12.00
N CYS A 166 21.18 -7.68 11.21
CA CYS A 166 20.46 -8.54 10.27
C CYS A 166 20.00 -9.87 10.90
N GLN A 167 19.76 -9.86 12.22
CA GLN A 167 19.38 -11.03 13.00
C GLN A 167 17.89 -10.91 13.35
N ASP A 168 17.15 -11.97 13.07
CA ASP A 168 15.77 -12.13 13.51
C ASP A 168 15.68 -12.22 15.05
N GLU A 169 14.49 -11.99 15.61
CA GLU A 169 14.23 -12.21 17.05
C GLU A 169 14.43 -13.66 17.51
N PHE A 170 14.64 -14.58 16.57
CA PHE A 170 14.95 -15.97 16.90
C PHE A 170 16.36 -16.08 17.50
N PRO A 171 16.50 -16.76 18.66
CA PRO A 171 17.81 -17.02 19.24
C PRO A 171 18.73 -17.82 18.30
N THR A 172 18.14 -18.71 17.48
CA THR A 172 18.87 -19.54 16.50
C THR A 172 18.07 -19.79 15.22
N GLN A 173 18.76 -20.14 14.13
CA GLN A 173 18.13 -20.63 12.88
C GLN A 173 17.29 -21.89 13.09
N ALA A 174 17.62 -22.74 14.07
CA ALA A 174 16.85 -23.94 14.38
C ALA A 174 15.53 -23.61 15.11
N ASP A 175 15.45 -22.49 15.83
CA ASP A 175 14.20 -22.03 16.46
C ASP A 175 13.26 -21.43 15.41
N ARG A 176 13.81 -20.77 14.38
CA ARG A 176 13.05 -20.24 13.24
C ARG A 176 12.25 -21.30 12.48
N LEU A 177 12.78 -22.51 12.34
CA LEU A 177 12.16 -23.60 11.57
C LEU A 177 11.06 -24.37 12.32
N ARG A 178 10.82 -24.06 13.61
CA ARG A 178 9.87 -24.78 14.47
C ARG A 178 8.49 -24.11 14.61
N GLN A 179 8.29 -22.94 13.99
CA GLN A 179 7.03 -22.19 13.99
C GLN A 179 6.28 -22.27 12.67
#